data_AF-A0A8H7N872-F1
#
_entry.id   AF-A0A8H7N872-F1
#
_cell.length_a   1.000
_cell.length_b   1.000
_cell.length_c   1.000
_cell.angle_alpha   90.00
_cell.angle_beta   90.00
_cell.angle_gamma   90.00
#
_symmetry.space_group_name_H-M   'P 1'
#
loop_
_entity.id
_entity.type
_entity.pdbx_description
1 polymer ?
#
loop_
_entity_poly.entity_id
_entity_poly.type
_entity_poly.pdbx_seq_one_letter_code
_entity_poly.pdbx_strand_id
1 'polypeptide(L)'
;MALKRRDAALAAVAAFIAWGYAVSWLPALRWVWYAFVAGLVVSVLAFLALIGLTSRLPPEAKPRPDGVKFMGSSAWRTEVDGLRERQRYTKASLDLEAPLVSKAVDDLLELIMRDFVCSWYSNISPNPVFPNEVDRAIRMALFGLRDSLRNKDFAELITSRIVPILTAHFRDFYDAEKAVRGRKLNRSVTESEELDLAIASKFREGRLHPAASLSFPDLKMIQQDYLRTVVTNILPKVLPPEMLTSRAVSVLVREIVSCSVLSPVLQTLSEPDTWNQIMENFGRSMLQDRSTVRKLRAALDQHAVPSPKSGKTAMSTPRIMPGDSERKFEKFIRSIRKVNNLSEARRFRSEVASQLKRDSQEETSDQVYLRRLEMGKRLLDQKVHHFSTGGGIGCPPLRQLLLSLLRRLALKMHLW
;
A
#
# COMPACT_ATOMS: atom_id res chain seq x y z
N MET A 1 33.73 -72.54 65.06
CA MET A 1 34.61 -73.42 64.26
C MET A 1 34.44 -73.04 62.80
N ALA A 2 35.46 -72.42 62.19
CA ALA A 2 35.37 -71.96 60.80
C ALA A 2 35.61 -73.13 59.85
N LEU A 3 34.55 -73.61 59.19
CA LEU A 3 34.63 -74.57 58.09
C LEU A 3 35.58 -73.99 57.03
N LYS A 4 36.67 -74.70 56.72
CA LYS A 4 37.58 -74.27 55.65
C LYS A 4 36.86 -74.47 54.33
N ARG A 5 37.07 -73.58 53.35
CA ARG A 5 36.46 -73.67 52.00
C ARG A 5 36.64 -75.05 51.34
N ARG A 6 37.71 -75.77 51.71
CA ARG A 6 38.00 -77.14 51.26
C ARG A 6 36.96 -78.16 51.77
N ASP A 7 36.52 -78.04 53.02
CA ASP A 7 35.56 -78.95 53.64
C ASP A 7 34.16 -78.77 53.01
N ALA A 8 33.80 -77.53 52.69
CA ALA A 8 32.58 -77.20 51.97
C ALA A 8 32.57 -77.74 50.52
N ALA A 9 33.72 -77.65 49.82
CA ALA A 9 33.86 -78.19 48.47
C ALA A 9 33.76 -79.72 48.46
N LEU A 10 34.41 -80.40 49.40
CA LEU A 10 34.32 -81.86 49.54
C LEU A 10 32.89 -82.30 49.89
N ALA A 11 32.22 -81.60 50.80
CA ALA A 11 30.81 -81.86 51.13
C ALA A 11 29.88 -81.67 49.93
N ALA A 12 30.11 -80.65 49.09
CA ALA A 12 29.33 -80.42 47.88
C ALA A 12 29.52 -81.54 46.83
N VAL A 13 30.75 -82.02 46.64
CA VAL A 13 31.03 -83.15 45.73
C VAL A 13 30.40 -84.44 46.26
N ALA A 14 30.50 -84.71 47.56
CA ALA A 14 29.87 -85.87 48.18
C ALA A 14 28.34 -85.82 48.05
N ALA A 15 27.72 -84.65 48.27
CA ALA A 15 26.28 -84.45 48.09
C ALA A 15 25.85 -84.63 46.63
N PHE A 16 26.64 -84.18 45.66
CA PHE A 16 26.37 -84.37 44.23
C PHE A 16 26.38 -85.85 43.83
N ILE A 17 27.38 -86.60 44.30
CA ILE A 17 27.48 -88.04 44.02
C ILE A 17 26.34 -88.80 44.71
N ALA A 18 26.04 -88.49 45.98
CA ALA A 18 24.94 -89.10 46.73
C ALA A 18 23.58 -88.82 46.07
N TRP A 19 23.36 -87.59 45.56
CA TRP A 19 22.17 -87.22 44.82
C TRP A 19 22.04 -88.00 43.51
N GLY A 20 23.15 -88.19 42.77
CA GLY A 20 23.17 -89.00 41.56
C GLY A 20 22.73 -90.46 41.78
N TYR A 21 23.16 -91.06 42.91
CA TYR A 21 22.73 -92.39 43.32
C TYR A 21 21.27 -92.43 43.80
N ALA A 22 20.81 -91.44 44.56
CA ALA A 22 19.41 -91.35 44.99
C ALA A 22 18.44 -91.24 43.79
N VAL A 23 18.84 -90.48 42.78
CA VAL A 23 18.10 -90.27 41.54
C VAL A 23 18.06 -91.53 40.65
N SER A 24 19.06 -92.41 40.72
CA SER A 24 19.05 -93.68 39.97
C SER A 24 18.14 -94.72 40.60
N TRP A 25 18.02 -94.73 41.94
CA TRP A 25 17.11 -95.60 42.69
C TRP A 25 15.64 -95.16 42.61
N LEU A 26 15.38 -93.85 42.62
CA LEU A 26 14.02 -93.28 42.60
C LEU A 26 13.91 -92.20 41.51
N PRO A 27 13.49 -92.56 40.29
CA PRO A 27 13.38 -91.62 39.17
C PRO A 27 12.45 -90.42 39.46
N ALA A 28 11.51 -90.57 40.41
CA ALA A 28 10.60 -89.51 40.86
C ALA A 28 11.33 -88.31 41.49
N LEU A 29 12.50 -88.49 42.12
CA LEU A 29 13.28 -87.39 42.70
C LEU A 29 13.77 -86.37 41.64
N ARG A 30 13.89 -86.79 40.37
CA ARG A 30 14.23 -85.87 39.26
C ARG A 30 13.19 -84.77 39.11
N TRP A 31 11.91 -85.13 39.19
CA TRP A 31 10.79 -84.20 39.05
C TRP A 31 10.73 -83.19 40.20
N VAL A 32 11.13 -83.59 41.42
CA VAL A 32 11.22 -82.69 42.58
C VAL A 32 12.28 -81.61 42.34
N TRP A 33 13.45 -81.99 41.84
CA TRP A 33 14.51 -81.03 41.50
C TRP A 33 14.12 -80.11 40.34
N TYR A 34 13.52 -80.65 39.28
CA TYR A 34 13.03 -79.83 38.17
C TYR A 34 11.92 -78.85 38.61
N ALA A 35 10.99 -79.28 39.47
CA ALA A 35 9.95 -78.41 40.02
C ALA A 35 10.54 -77.30 40.90
N PHE A 36 11.54 -77.61 41.72
CA PHE A 36 12.24 -76.63 42.55
C PHE A 36 12.98 -75.59 41.71
N VAL A 37 13.76 -76.03 40.71
CA VAL A 37 14.52 -75.13 39.82
C VAL A 37 13.57 -74.30 38.96
N ALA A 38 12.51 -74.90 38.41
CA ALA A 38 11.50 -74.17 37.65
C ALA A 38 10.78 -73.12 38.50
N GLY A 39 10.40 -73.46 39.74
CA GLY A 39 9.80 -72.52 40.69
C GLY A 39 10.72 -71.35 41.02
N LEU A 40 12.01 -71.62 41.24
CA LEU A 40 13.01 -70.59 41.46
C LEU A 40 13.12 -69.64 40.25
N VAL A 41 13.23 -70.19 39.04
CA VAL A 41 13.33 -69.40 37.80
C VAL A 41 12.09 -68.55 37.60
N VAL A 42 10.88 -69.11 37.79
CA VAL A 42 9.62 -68.37 37.67
C VAL A 42 9.54 -67.23 38.69
N SER A 43 9.97 -67.46 39.94
CA SER A 43 9.97 -66.43 40.98
C SER A 43 10.92 -65.27 40.66
N VAL A 44 12.12 -65.57 40.12
CA VAL A 44 13.10 -64.56 39.70
C VAL A 44 12.57 -63.77 38.51
N LEU A 45 11.99 -64.44 37.51
CA LEU A 45 11.40 -63.77 36.35
C LEU A 45 10.20 -62.91 36.74
N ALA A 46 9.35 -63.38 37.65
CA ALA A 46 8.23 -62.60 38.18
C ALA A 46 8.71 -61.35 38.95
N PHE A 47 9.79 -61.47 39.72
CA PHE A 47 10.39 -60.34 40.43
C PHE A 47 11.01 -59.31 39.47
N LEU A 48 11.74 -59.76 38.45
CA LEU A 48 12.27 -58.89 37.40
C LEU A 48 11.17 -58.21 36.59
N ALA A 49 10.11 -58.95 36.25
CA ALA A 49 8.94 -58.40 35.56
C ALA A 49 8.23 -57.36 36.44
N LEU A 50 8.07 -57.64 37.74
CA LEU A 50 7.49 -56.69 38.69
C LEU A 50 8.33 -55.41 38.74
N ILE A 51 9.65 -55.50 38.82
CA ILE A 51 10.54 -54.33 38.79
C ILE A 51 10.35 -53.57 37.47
N GLY A 52 10.41 -54.24 36.32
CA GLY A 52 10.27 -53.56 35.01
C GLY A 52 8.91 -52.92 34.77
N LEU A 53 7.82 -53.55 35.23
CA LEU A 53 6.45 -53.07 35.07
C LEU A 53 6.07 -52.00 36.11
N THR A 54 6.71 -51.99 37.28
CA THR A 54 6.43 -51.00 38.35
C THR A 54 7.45 -49.87 38.38
N SER A 55 8.62 -50.03 37.75
CA SER A 55 9.57 -48.96 37.56
C SER A 55 9.00 -47.93 36.60
N ARG A 56 8.38 -46.89 37.16
CA ARG A 56 8.18 -45.65 36.43
C ARG A 56 9.55 -45.02 36.25
N LEU A 57 9.99 -44.87 34.99
CA LEU A 57 11.14 -44.03 34.68
C LEU A 57 10.88 -42.66 35.36
N PRO A 58 11.82 -42.12 36.14
CA PRO A 58 11.69 -40.78 36.64
C PRO A 58 11.39 -39.88 35.43
N PRO A 59 10.41 -38.97 35.51
CA PRO A 59 10.22 -37.99 34.44
C PRO A 59 11.56 -37.32 34.23
N GLU A 60 12.03 -37.35 32.99
CA GLU A 60 13.31 -36.80 32.55
C GLU A 60 13.47 -35.43 33.22
N ALA A 61 14.39 -35.36 34.19
CA ALA A 61 14.57 -34.15 34.96
C ALA A 61 14.99 -33.09 33.95
N LYS A 62 14.12 -32.12 33.67
CA LYS A 62 14.48 -30.97 32.83
C LYS A 62 15.83 -30.49 33.33
N PRO A 63 16.85 -30.38 32.46
CA PRO A 63 18.17 -29.93 32.89
C PRO A 63 17.95 -28.64 33.68
N ARG A 64 18.42 -28.62 34.92
CA ARG A 64 18.40 -27.38 35.69
C ARG A 64 19.09 -26.34 34.81
N PRO A 65 18.51 -25.14 34.65
CA PRO A 65 19.19 -24.08 33.92
C PRO A 65 20.59 -23.96 34.52
N ASP A 66 21.61 -23.92 33.66
CA ASP A 66 23.00 -23.83 34.08
C ASP A 66 23.12 -22.78 35.19
N GLY A 67 23.61 -23.20 36.37
CA GLY A 67 23.80 -22.30 37.49
C GLY A 67 24.74 -21.17 37.09
N VAL A 68 24.65 -20.02 37.78
CA VAL A 68 25.52 -18.87 37.54
C VAL A 68 26.97 -19.30 37.76
N LYS A 69 27.73 -19.50 36.67
CA LYS A 69 29.16 -19.82 36.72
C LYS A 69 29.93 -18.51 36.81
N PHE A 70 30.74 -18.36 37.85
CA PHE A 70 31.67 -17.23 37.94
C PHE A 70 32.73 -17.37 36.85
N MET A 71 32.72 -16.46 35.89
CA MET A 71 33.67 -16.41 34.79
C MET A 71 35.05 -16.00 35.31
N GLY A 72 36.10 -16.71 34.88
CA GLY A 72 37.48 -16.28 35.12
C GLY A 72 37.82 -14.99 34.35
N SER A 73 38.87 -14.28 34.78
CA SER A 73 39.24 -12.96 34.20
C SER A 73 39.45 -12.96 32.68
N SER A 74 40.05 -14.01 32.11
CA SER A 74 40.23 -14.15 30.66
C SER A 74 38.91 -14.41 29.93
N ALA A 75 38.09 -15.34 30.43
CA ALA A 75 36.77 -15.64 29.90
C ALA A 75 35.83 -14.42 29.99
N TRP A 76 35.93 -13.65 31.06
CA TRP A 76 35.19 -12.39 31.23
C TRP A 76 35.54 -11.39 30.14
N ARG A 77 36.82 -11.21 29.81
CA ARG A 77 37.23 -10.31 28.70
C ARG A 77 36.63 -10.76 27.37
N THR A 78 36.74 -12.04 27.05
CA THR A 78 36.15 -12.62 25.83
C THR A 78 34.63 -12.42 25.79
N GLU A 79 33.94 -12.61 26.92
CA GLU A 79 32.50 -12.41 26.99
C GLU A 79 32.11 -10.92 26.87
N VAL A 80 32.88 -10.01 27.47
CA VAL A 80 32.69 -8.56 27.34
C VAL A 80 32.91 -8.12 25.89
N ASP A 81 33.94 -8.62 25.23
CA ASP A 81 34.19 -8.31 23.82
C ASP A 81 33.10 -8.92 22.93
N GLY A 82 32.65 -10.14 23.22
CA GLY A 82 31.50 -10.75 22.56
C GLY A 82 30.19 -9.98 22.79
N LEU A 83 29.97 -9.44 23.99
CA LEU A 83 28.84 -8.54 24.28
C LEU A 83 28.94 -7.24 23.50
N ARG A 84 30.13 -6.62 23.40
CA ARG A 84 30.34 -5.42 22.59
C ARG A 84 30.09 -5.66 21.11
N GLU A 85 30.53 -6.81 20.58
CA GLU A 85 30.28 -7.22 19.20
C GLU A 85 28.77 -7.40 18.96
N ARG A 86 28.06 -8.07 19.89
CA ARG A 86 26.59 -8.25 19.81
C ARG A 86 25.81 -6.94 19.95
N GLN A 87 26.34 -5.98 20.72
CA GLN A 87 25.77 -4.64 20.88
C GLN A 87 26.16 -3.68 19.76
N ARG A 88 27.01 -4.12 18.82
CA ARG A 88 27.47 -3.30 17.70
C ARG A 88 26.29 -3.03 16.77
N TYR A 89 25.76 -1.83 16.86
CA TYR A 89 24.69 -1.40 16.00
C TYR A 89 25.20 -1.12 14.59
N THR A 90 24.52 -1.70 13.61
CA THR A 90 24.77 -1.47 12.18
C THR A 90 23.50 -0.88 11.57
N LYS A 91 23.59 0.35 11.07
CA LYS A 91 22.46 1.05 10.45
C LYS A 91 22.09 0.36 9.13
N ALA A 92 20.94 -0.31 9.09
CA ALA A 92 20.44 -0.93 7.87
C ALA A 92 19.90 0.15 6.91
N SER A 93 20.38 0.19 5.66
CA SER A 93 19.83 1.07 4.63
C SER A 93 18.49 0.55 4.13
N LEU A 94 17.50 1.42 3.97
CA LEU A 94 16.14 1.03 3.57
C LEU A 94 16.03 0.53 2.11
N ASP A 95 17.08 0.76 1.31
CA ASP A 95 17.27 0.32 -0.08
C ASP A 95 15.99 0.43 -0.94
N LEU A 96 15.36 1.60 -0.90
CA LEU A 96 14.17 1.88 -1.71
C LEU A 96 14.55 2.07 -3.18
N GLU A 97 13.64 1.73 -4.10
CA GLU A 97 13.86 1.83 -5.56
C GLU A 97 14.27 3.23 -6.03
N ALA A 98 13.85 4.27 -5.30
CA ALA A 98 14.26 5.65 -5.52
C ALA A 98 15.27 6.09 -4.44
N PRO A 99 16.54 6.36 -4.80
CA PRO A 99 17.59 6.69 -3.83
C PRO A 99 17.33 8.01 -3.09
N LEU A 100 16.68 8.97 -3.75
CA LEU A 100 16.27 10.24 -3.13
C LEU A 100 15.25 10.03 -2.01
N VAL A 101 14.31 9.11 -2.20
CA VAL A 101 13.29 8.78 -1.20
C VAL A 101 13.93 8.02 -0.04
N SER A 102 14.83 7.07 -0.32
CA SER A 102 15.57 6.36 0.73
C SER A 102 16.33 7.33 1.63
N LYS A 103 17.04 8.30 1.04
CA LYS A 103 17.76 9.33 1.79
C LYS A 103 16.82 10.19 2.63
N ALA A 104 15.72 10.68 2.04
CA ALA A 104 14.76 11.50 2.77
C ALA A 104 14.13 10.77 3.97
N VAL A 105 13.87 9.46 3.82
CA VAL A 105 13.37 8.64 4.94
C VAL A 105 14.46 8.44 5.99
N ASP A 106 15.71 8.21 5.61
CA ASP A 106 16.82 8.11 6.55
C ASP A 106 17.03 9.42 7.33
N ASP A 107 16.98 10.57 6.66
CA ASP A 107 17.07 11.90 7.28
C ASP A 107 15.89 12.12 8.26
N LEU A 108 14.67 11.71 7.88
CA LEU A 108 13.50 11.78 8.75
C LEU A 108 13.66 10.88 9.99
N LEU A 109 14.20 9.68 9.84
CA LEU A 109 14.45 8.78 10.96
C LEU A 109 15.49 9.36 11.93
N GLU A 110 16.55 9.99 11.42
CA GLU A 110 17.53 10.67 12.25
C GLU A 110 16.90 11.80 13.07
N LEU A 111 16.02 12.61 12.47
CA LEU A 111 15.26 13.63 13.18
C LEU A 111 14.35 13.03 14.25
N ILE A 112 13.62 11.96 13.93
CA ILE A 112 12.74 11.28 14.89
C ILE A 112 13.55 10.75 16.08
N MET A 113 14.68 10.09 15.82
CA MET A 113 15.55 9.55 16.85
C MET A 113 16.14 10.65 17.73
N ARG A 114 16.61 11.75 17.11
CA ARG A 114 17.17 12.90 17.82
C ARG A 114 16.14 13.54 18.74
N ASP A 115 14.96 13.86 18.20
CA ASP A 115 14.00 14.74 18.87
C ASP A 115 13.05 13.98 19.80
N PHE A 116 12.73 12.71 19.52
CA PHE A 116 11.75 11.94 20.29
C PHE A 116 12.32 10.75 21.08
N VAL A 117 13.60 10.42 20.92
CA VAL A 117 14.25 9.33 21.68
C VAL A 117 15.45 9.84 22.45
N CYS A 118 16.46 10.37 21.76
CA CYS A 118 17.70 10.83 22.36
C CYS A 118 17.50 12.04 23.28
N SER A 119 16.53 12.89 22.99
CA SER A 119 16.20 14.10 23.78
C SER A 119 15.92 13.83 25.26
N TRP A 120 15.23 12.73 25.57
CA TRP A 120 14.94 12.34 26.96
C TRP A 120 15.84 11.21 27.45
N TYR A 121 16.24 10.28 26.59
CA TYR A 121 17.05 9.13 27.00
C TYR A 121 18.47 9.51 27.43
N SER A 122 19.03 10.57 26.83
CA SER A 122 20.35 11.10 27.23
C SER A 122 20.41 11.52 28.70
N ASN A 123 19.27 11.89 29.31
CA ASN A 123 19.18 12.21 30.74
C ASN A 123 19.12 10.96 31.64
N ILE A 124 18.87 9.77 31.08
CA ILE A 124 18.75 8.50 31.81
C ILE A 124 20.06 7.72 31.75
N SER A 125 20.65 7.57 30.55
CA SER A 125 21.88 6.81 30.38
C SER A 125 22.67 7.27 29.14
N PRO A 126 24.01 7.33 29.21
CA PRO A 126 24.85 7.57 28.05
C PRO A 126 24.97 6.35 27.11
N ASN A 127 24.44 5.18 27.50
CA ASN A 127 24.58 3.94 26.73
C ASN A 127 23.69 3.94 25.47
N PRO A 128 24.24 3.90 24.24
CA PRO A 128 23.46 4.00 23.00
C PRO A 128 22.67 2.73 22.65
N VAL A 129 22.78 1.64 23.43
CA VAL A 129 22.11 0.36 23.13
C VAL A 129 20.59 0.52 22.98
N PHE A 130 19.94 1.26 23.88
CA PHE A 130 18.48 1.44 23.78
C PHE A 130 18.07 2.26 22.54
N PRO A 131 18.62 3.46 22.27
CA PRO A 131 18.33 4.18 21.03
C PRO A 131 18.60 3.36 19.77
N ASN A 132 19.70 2.59 19.76
CA ASN A 132 20.05 1.73 18.63
C ASN A 132 19.01 0.64 18.38
N GLU A 133 18.48 0.01 19.43
CA GLU A 133 17.40 -0.99 19.31
C GLU A 133 16.07 -0.35 18.89
N VAL A 134 15.79 0.88 19.32
CA VAL A 134 14.60 1.63 18.85
C VAL A 134 14.70 1.94 17.36
N ASP A 135 15.83 2.46 16.88
CA ASP A 135 16.02 2.69 15.44
C ASP A 135 15.93 1.36 14.66
N ARG A 136 16.58 0.29 15.15
CA ARG A 136 16.49 -1.05 14.53
C ARG A 136 15.04 -1.50 14.40
N ALA A 137 14.24 -1.34 15.45
CA ALA A 137 12.82 -1.69 15.44
C ALA A 137 12.02 -0.88 14.41
N ILE A 138 12.27 0.43 14.32
CA ILE A 138 11.61 1.30 13.34
C ILE A 138 12.00 0.89 11.90
N ARG A 139 13.27 0.61 11.64
CA ARG A 139 13.74 0.14 10.32
C ARG A 139 13.13 -1.21 9.95
N MET A 140 13.08 -2.15 10.88
CA MET A 140 12.41 -3.43 10.68
C MET A 140 10.92 -3.27 10.35
N ALA A 141 10.23 -2.36 11.05
CA ALA A 141 8.84 -2.01 10.74
C ALA A 141 8.71 -1.41 9.33
N LEU A 142 9.61 -0.52 8.92
CA LEU A 142 9.62 0.05 7.58
C LEU A 142 9.90 -0.99 6.49
N PHE A 143 10.77 -1.97 6.74
CA PHE A 143 10.97 -3.10 5.83
C PHE A 143 9.69 -3.94 5.71
N GLY A 144 9.05 -4.28 6.82
CA GLY A 144 7.77 -5.00 6.81
C GLY A 144 6.68 -4.23 6.05
N LEU A 145 6.62 -2.90 6.24
CA LEU A 145 5.70 -2.04 5.50
C LEU A 145 6.02 -2.02 4.00
N ARG A 146 7.30 -1.83 3.64
CA ARG A 146 7.77 -1.85 2.25
C ARG A 146 7.39 -3.15 1.56
N ASP A 147 7.68 -4.29 2.18
CA ASP A 147 7.39 -5.60 1.60
C ASP A 147 5.88 -5.84 1.47
N SER A 148 5.08 -5.39 2.44
CA SER A 148 3.62 -5.43 2.37
C SER A 148 3.04 -4.52 1.27
N LEU A 149 3.75 -3.45 0.91
CA LEU A 149 3.34 -2.50 -0.12
C LEU A 149 3.82 -2.91 -1.52
N ARG A 150 4.95 -3.60 -1.63
CA ARG A 150 5.57 -3.98 -2.91
C ARG A 150 4.64 -4.78 -3.82
N ASN A 151 3.78 -5.62 -3.23
CA ASN A 151 2.89 -6.51 -3.97
C ASN A 151 1.47 -5.91 -4.18
N LYS A 152 1.24 -4.64 -3.85
CA LYS A 152 -0.09 -4.01 -3.98
C LYS A 152 -0.15 -3.11 -5.21
N ASP A 153 -1.23 -3.25 -5.99
CA ASP A 153 -1.51 -2.33 -7.09
C ASP A 153 -2.04 -0.99 -6.54
N PHE A 154 -1.15 0.00 -6.48
CA PHE A 154 -1.50 1.35 -6.06
C PHE A 154 -2.47 2.03 -7.03
N ALA A 155 -2.40 1.74 -8.34
CA ALA A 155 -3.30 2.34 -9.31
C ALA A 155 -4.73 1.85 -9.09
N GLU A 156 -4.91 0.54 -8.86
CA GLU A 156 -6.20 -0.03 -8.47
C GLU A 156 -6.69 0.54 -7.13
N LEU A 157 -5.83 0.59 -6.10
CA LEU A 157 -6.20 1.14 -4.79
C LEU A 157 -6.68 2.59 -4.89
N ILE A 158 -5.97 3.43 -5.64
CA ILE A 158 -6.32 4.84 -5.82
C ILE A 158 -7.65 4.97 -6.56
N THR A 159 -7.80 4.26 -7.69
CA THR A 159 -8.97 4.42 -8.57
C THR A 159 -10.24 3.77 -8.01
N SER A 160 -10.14 2.59 -7.40
CA SER A 160 -11.28 1.83 -6.89
C SER A 160 -11.71 2.23 -5.48
N ARG A 161 -10.79 2.77 -4.66
CA ARG A 161 -11.04 3.02 -3.23
C ARG A 161 -10.88 4.46 -2.83
N ILE A 162 -9.74 5.09 -3.11
CA ILE A 162 -9.46 6.46 -2.66
C ILE A 162 -10.34 7.48 -3.40
N VAL A 163 -10.37 7.42 -4.74
CA VAL A 163 -11.13 8.36 -5.57
C VAL A 163 -12.63 8.34 -5.24
N PRO A 164 -13.30 7.18 -5.09
CA PRO A 164 -14.71 7.14 -4.68
C PRO A 164 -14.93 7.74 -3.29
N ILE A 165 -14.06 7.47 -2.31
CA ILE A 165 -14.16 8.05 -0.96
C ILE A 165 -14.07 9.57 -1.01
N LEU A 166 -13.07 10.12 -1.72
CA LEU A 166 -12.91 11.56 -1.89
C LEU A 166 -14.10 12.18 -2.63
N THR A 167 -14.55 11.54 -3.71
CA THR A 167 -15.69 12.03 -4.50
C THR A 167 -16.98 12.04 -3.69
N ALA A 168 -17.20 11.01 -2.86
CA ALA A 168 -18.33 10.98 -1.93
C ALA A 168 -18.20 12.10 -0.89
N HIS A 169 -17.03 12.27 -0.28
CA HIS A 169 -16.78 13.33 0.69
C HIS A 169 -17.06 14.73 0.11
N PHE A 170 -16.54 15.03 -1.09
CA PHE A 170 -16.80 16.32 -1.75
C PHE A 170 -18.27 16.52 -2.12
N ARG A 171 -18.97 15.45 -2.52
CA ARG A 171 -20.42 15.53 -2.76
C ARG A 171 -21.18 15.84 -1.47
N ASP A 172 -20.88 15.11 -0.40
CA ASP A 172 -21.53 15.30 0.90
C ASP A 172 -21.28 16.71 1.45
N PHE A 173 -20.07 17.24 1.26
CA PHE A 173 -19.72 18.62 1.62
C PHE A 173 -20.48 19.64 0.78
N TYR A 174 -20.52 19.45 -0.55
CA TYR A 174 -21.24 20.33 -1.46
C TYR A 174 -22.75 20.37 -1.15
N ASP A 175 -23.36 19.23 -0.86
CA ASP A 175 -24.78 19.15 -0.51
C ASP A 175 -25.06 19.85 0.84
N ALA A 176 -24.15 19.73 1.82
CA ALA A 176 -24.23 20.44 3.09
C ALA A 176 -24.06 21.96 2.92
N GLU A 177 -23.08 22.40 2.13
CA GLU A 177 -22.87 23.81 1.82
C GLU A 177 -24.11 24.41 1.14
N LYS A 178 -24.65 23.72 0.14
CA LYS A 178 -25.86 24.14 -0.57
C LYS A 178 -27.10 24.19 0.33
N ALA A 179 -27.21 23.30 1.30
CA ALA A 179 -28.31 23.30 2.26
C ALA A 179 -28.27 24.53 3.18
N VAL A 180 -27.07 25.03 3.51
CA VAL A 180 -26.88 26.20 4.39
C VAL A 180 -26.92 27.52 3.60
N ARG A 181 -26.21 27.60 2.46
CA ARG A 181 -26.10 28.83 1.64
C ARG A 181 -27.28 29.02 0.67
N GLY A 182 -28.09 27.99 0.43
CA GLY A 182 -29.22 28.02 -0.51
C GLY A 182 -28.81 27.91 -1.99
N ARG A 183 -29.79 27.86 -2.91
CA ARG A 183 -29.55 27.63 -4.36
C ARG A 183 -28.87 28.79 -5.08
N LYS A 184 -28.90 30.01 -4.52
CA LYS A 184 -28.19 31.17 -5.04
C LYS A 184 -26.95 31.35 -4.19
N LEU A 185 -25.85 30.76 -4.64
CA LEU A 185 -24.53 30.82 -4.01
C LEU A 185 -24.04 32.28 -4.06
N ASN A 186 -24.56 33.12 -3.16
CA ASN A 186 -24.09 34.49 -3.02
C ASN A 186 -22.69 34.39 -2.42
N ARG A 187 -21.68 34.50 -3.30
CA ARG A 187 -20.23 34.47 -3.04
C ARG A 187 -19.74 35.62 -2.12
N SER A 188 -20.65 36.26 -1.39
CA SER A 188 -20.41 37.43 -0.53
C SER A 188 -20.84 37.20 0.93
N VAL A 189 -21.17 35.97 1.32
CA VAL A 189 -21.27 35.65 2.75
C VAL A 189 -19.83 35.52 3.24
N THR A 190 -19.41 36.46 4.08
CA THR A 190 -18.11 36.44 4.75
C THR A 190 -17.90 35.07 5.39
N GLU A 191 -16.81 34.39 5.03
CA GLU A 191 -16.38 33.15 5.67
C GLU A 191 -16.28 33.40 7.18
N SER A 192 -17.23 32.86 7.92
CA SER A 192 -17.41 33.08 9.35
C SER A 192 -17.41 31.71 10.02
N GLU A 193 -16.81 31.59 11.18
CA GLU A 193 -16.74 30.32 11.93
C GLU A 193 -18.13 29.70 12.17
N GLU A 194 -19.15 30.54 12.37
CA GLU A 194 -20.55 30.11 12.49
C GLU A 194 -21.09 29.43 11.22
N LEU A 195 -20.67 29.89 10.05
CA LEU A 195 -21.06 29.31 8.76
C LEU A 195 -20.41 27.93 8.59
N ASP A 196 -19.14 27.79 8.96
CA ASP A 196 -18.42 26.52 8.87
C ASP A 196 -19.01 25.48 9.82
N LEU A 197 -19.37 25.90 11.05
CA LEU A 197 -20.10 25.06 12.01
C LEU A 197 -21.48 24.65 11.48
N ALA A 198 -22.22 25.57 10.84
CA ALA A 198 -23.51 25.27 10.23
C ALA A 198 -23.37 24.25 9.09
N ILE A 199 -22.35 24.38 8.23
CA ILE A 199 -22.06 23.43 7.14
C ILE A 199 -21.68 22.06 7.74
N ALA A 200 -20.79 22.03 8.73
CA ALA A 200 -20.41 20.80 9.41
C ALA A 200 -21.61 20.08 10.05
N SER A 201 -22.57 20.83 10.62
CA SER A 201 -23.79 20.26 11.19
C SER A 201 -24.71 19.60 10.16
N LYS A 202 -24.62 20.01 8.88
CA LYS A 202 -25.39 19.45 7.76
C LYS A 202 -24.65 18.37 6.99
N PHE A 203 -23.32 18.26 7.17
CA PHE A 203 -22.52 17.22 6.54
C PHE A 203 -23.02 15.83 6.94
N ARG A 204 -23.41 15.02 5.95
CA ARG A 204 -24.02 13.69 6.15
C ARG A 204 -25.13 13.69 7.20
N GLU A 205 -26.01 14.70 7.17
CA GLU A 205 -27.13 14.83 8.12
C GLU A 205 -26.64 14.93 9.59
N GLY A 206 -25.45 15.49 9.81
CA GLY A 206 -24.83 15.64 11.12
C GLY A 206 -24.03 14.42 11.59
N ARG A 207 -23.86 13.39 10.74
CA ARG A 207 -23.04 12.20 11.04
C ARG A 207 -21.57 12.46 10.73
N LEU A 208 -20.92 13.20 11.60
CA LEU A 208 -19.49 13.46 11.55
C LEU A 208 -18.68 12.28 12.10
N HIS A 209 -17.41 12.22 11.70
CA HIS A 209 -16.46 11.29 12.28
C HIS A 209 -16.29 11.58 13.79
N PRO A 210 -16.13 10.57 14.66
CA PRO A 210 -15.99 10.80 16.11
C PRO A 210 -14.88 11.80 16.47
N ALA A 211 -13.77 11.75 15.74
CA ALA A 211 -12.63 12.65 15.91
C ALA A 211 -12.81 14.07 15.29
N ALA A 212 -13.98 14.35 14.71
CA ALA A 212 -14.38 15.62 14.12
C ALA A 212 -15.79 16.05 14.61
N SER A 213 -16.20 15.56 15.79
CA SER A 213 -17.52 15.85 16.35
C SER A 213 -17.62 17.29 16.84
N LEU A 214 -18.78 17.93 16.61
CA LEU A 214 -19.08 19.27 17.13
C LEU A 214 -19.48 19.27 18.61
N SER A 215 -19.57 18.09 19.25
CA SER A 215 -20.03 17.97 20.64
C SER A 215 -19.01 18.47 21.67
N PHE A 216 -17.74 18.62 21.30
CA PHE A 216 -16.66 18.99 22.22
C PHE A 216 -15.86 20.17 21.66
N PRO A 217 -15.50 21.16 22.51
CA PRO A 217 -14.71 22.32 22.09
C PRO A 217 -13.24 21.98 21.84
N ASP A 218 -12.68 20.94 22.47
CA ASP A 218 -11.32 20.45 22.19
C ASP A 218 -11.36 18.97 21.79
N LEU A 219 -10.95 18.70 20.56
CA LEU A 219 -10.92 17.36 19.96
C LEU A 219 -9.53 16.72 20.03
N LYS A 220 -8.50 17.41 20.54
CA LYS A 220 -7.11 16.94 20.49
C LYS A 220 -6.93 15.57 21.13
N MET A 221 -7.48 15.36 22.33
CA MET A 221 -7.40 14.06 23.02
C MET A 221 -8.14 12.96 22.26
N ILE A 222 -9.32 13.24 21.71
CA ILE A 222 -10.13 12.27 20.97
C ILE A 222 -9.44 11.88 19.65
N GLN A 223 -8.88 12.86 18.93
CA GLN A 223 -8.09 12.64 17.73
C GLN A 223 -6.85 11.80 18.03
N GLN A 224 -6.15 12.12 19.11
CA GLN A 224 -4.96 11.40 19.53
C GLN A 224 -5.27 9.95 19.93
N ASP A 225 -6.36 9.71 20.67
CA ASP A 225 -6.79 8.35 21.04
C ASP A 225 -7.26 7.54 19.82
N TYR A 226 -7.89 8.20 18.85
CA TYR A 226 -8.21 7.57 17.58
C TYR A 226 -6.94 7.15 16.83
N LEU A 227 -5.93 8.02 16.74
CA LEU A 227 -4.63 7.69 16.14
C LEU A 227 -3.94 6.53 16.88
N ARG A 228 -3.95 6.51 18.21
CA ARG A 228 -3.44 5.38 19.01
C ARG A 228 -4.14 4.07 18.65
N THR A 229 -5.46 4.11 18.47
CA THR A 229 -6.26 2.94 18.08
C THR A 229 -5.89 2.46 16.68
N VAL A 230 -5.73 3.38 15.73
CA VAL A 230 -5.27 3.06 14.36
C VAL A 230 -3.88 2.41 14.39
N VAL A 231 -2.93 2.98 15.12
CA VAL A 231 -1.57 2.43 15.25
C VAL A 231 -1.60 1.05 15.89
N THR A 232 -2.39 0.86 16.96
CA THR A 232 -2.54 -0.45 17.64
C THR A 232 -3.03 -1.54 16.67
N ASN A 233 -3.90 -1.20 15.72
CA ASN A 233 -4.42 -2.15 14.73
C ASN A 233 -3.44 -2.43 13.56
N ILE A 234 -2.53 -1.49 13.28
CA ILE A 234 -1.52 -1.61 12.23
C ILE A 234 -0.28 -2.35 12.75
N LEU A 235 0.07 -2.15 14.02
CA LEU A 235 1.30 -2.64 14.64
C LEU A 235 1.57 -4.13 14.40
N PRO A 236 0.58 -5.04 14.57
CA PRO A 236 0.79 -6.48 14.35
C PRO A 236 1.01 -6.89 12.89
N LYS A 237 0.69 -6.00 11.94
CA LYS A 237 0.85 -6.25 10.50
C LYS A 237 2.20 -5.78 9.96
N VAL A 238 2.92 -4.99 10.75
CA VAL A 238 4.12 -4.27 10.32
C VAL A 238 5.35 -4.66 11.14
N LEU A 239 5.19 -4.89 12.45
CA LEU A 239 6.29 -5.28 13.33
C LEU A 239 6.45 -6.82 13.42
N PRO A 240 7.69 -7.31 13.56
CA PRO A 240 7.95 -8.71 13.87
C PRO A 240 7.34 -9.15 15.20
N PRO A 241 6.93 -10.43 15.34
CA PRO A 241 6.31 -10.94 16.55
C PRO A 241 7.23 -10.86 17.77
N GLU A 242 8.56 -10.96 17.60
CA GLU A 242 9.51 -10.85 18.71
C GLU A 242 9.42 -9.50 19.42
N MET A 243 9.25 -8.42 18.65
CA MET A 243 9.15 -7.05 19.19
C MET A 243 7.81 -6.79 19.88
N LEU A 244 6.74 -7.45 19.41
CA LEU A 244 5.40 -7.33 20.00
C LEU A 244 5.26 -8.04 21.35
N THR A 245 6.16 -9.00 21.66
CA THR A 245 6.19 -9.64 22.98
C THR A 245 6.49 -8.67 24.11
N SER A 246 7.25 -7.60 23.83
CA SER A 246 7.59 -6.59 24.82
C SER A 246 6.53 -5.50 24.89
N ARG A 247 5.76 -5.49 25.98
CA ARG A 247 4.75 -4.45 26.24
C ARG A 247 5.36 -3.04 26.23
N ALA A 248 6.54 -2.86 26.82
CA ALA A 248 7.21 -1.56 26.86
C ALA A 248 7.51 -1.04 25.45
N VAL A 249 8.05 -1.90 24.57
CA VAL A 249 8.34 -1.55 23.17
C VAL A 249 7.04 -1.21 22.42
N SER A 250 6.00 -2.04 22.56
CA SER A 250 4.73 -1.81 21.88
C SER A 250 4.07 -0.47 22.27
N VAL A 251 4.15 -0.09 23.56
CA VAL A 251 3.61 1.18 24.05
C VAL A 251 4.45 2.35 23.53
N LEU A 252 5.78 2.27 23.62
CA LEU A 252 6.67 3.32 23.12
C LEU A 252 6.48 3.57 21.63
N VAL A 253 6.49 2.51 20.81
CA VAL A 253 6.28 2.65 19.36
C VAL A 253 4.89 3.23 19.07
N ARG A 254 3.85 2.77 19.78
CA ARG A 254 2.51 3.33 19.61
C ARG A 254 2.49 4.82 19.88
N GLU A 255 3.03 5.27 21.01
CA GLU A 255 3.02 6.69 21.39
C GLU A 255 3.88 7.54 20.46
N ILE A 256 5.09 7.10 20.09
CA ILE A 256 5.95 7.84 19.15
C ILE A 256 5.24 7.97 17.80
N VAL A 257 4.71 6.88 17.24
CA VAL A 257 4.05 6.93 15.93
C VAL A 257 2.77 7.76 15.97
N SER A 258 1.91 7.59 16.98
CA SER A 258 0.65 8.34 17.05
C SER A 258 0.87 9.83 17.31
N CYS A 259 1.75 10.17 18.26
CA CYS A 259 1.88 11.53 18.78
C CYS A 259 2.91 12.34 18.00
N SER A 260 4.05 11.75 17.67
CA SER A 260 5.18 12.48 17.07
C SER A 260 5.15 12.47 15.54
N VAL A 261 4.49 11.48 14.92
CA VAL A 261 4.47 11.33 13.46
C VAL A 261 3.08 11.59 12.89
N LEU A 262 2.08 10.77 13.26
CA LEU A 262 0.77 10.84 12.62
C LEU A 262 0.00 12.10 12.99
N SER A 263 0.08 12.57 14.24
CA SER A 263 -0.62 13.77 14.67
C SER A 263 -0.15 15.02 13.91
N PRO A 264 1.16 15.36 13.83
CA PRO A 264 1.62 16.49 13.03
C PRO A 264 1.30 16.34 11.54
N VAL A 265 1.47 15.13 10.96
CA VAL A 265 1.12 14.88 9.56
C VAL A 265 -0.35 15.15 9.30
N LEU A 266 -1.25 14.68 10.17
CA LEU A 266 -2.68 14.90 10.03
C LEU A 266 -3.05 16.37 10.20
N GLN A 267 -2.41 17.08 11.12
CA GLN A 267 -2.58 18.54 11.27
C GLN A 267 -2.19 19.26 9.99
N THR A 268 -0.98 19.00 9.46
CA THR A 268 -0.53 19.60 8.20
C THR A 268 -1.46 19.28 7.03
N LEU A 269 -1.97 18.06 6.92
CA LEU A 269 -2.91 17.68 5.85
C LEU A 269 -4.32 18.27 6.02
N SER A 270 -4.69 18.67 7.24
CA SER A 270 -5.97 19.31 7.53
C SER A 270 -5.93 20.82 7.23
N GLU A 271 -4.75 21.43 7.20
CA GLU A 271 -4.57 22.83 6.85
C GLU A 271 -4.90 23.09 5.37
N PRO A 272 -5.83 24.03 5.06
CA PRO A 272 -6.18 24.37 3.68
C PRO A 272 -4.99 24.89 2.86
N ASP A 273 -4.11 25.67 3.49
CA ASP A 273 -2.94 26.25 2.84
C ASP A 273 -1.96 25.19 2.33
N THR A 274 -1.81 24.07 3.05
CA THR A 274 -1.00 22.93 2.59
C THR A 274 -1.46 22.45 1.21
N TRP A 275 -2.77 22.32 0.99
CA TRP A 275 -3.31 21.90 -0.30
C TRP A 275 -3.14 22.97 -1.37
N ASN A 276 -3.30 24.24 -1.02
CA ASN A 276 -3.04 25.35 -1.94
C ASN A 276 -1.58 25.35 -2.41
N GLN A 277 -0.63 25.22 -1.49
CA GLN A 277 0.80 25.13 -1.80
C GLN A 277 1.13 23.90 -2.66
N ILE A 278 0.57 22.73 -2.34
CA ILE A 278 0.74 21.52 -3.15
C ILE A 278 0.24 21.76 -4.59
N MET A 279 -0.94 22.36 -4.73
CA MET A 279 -1.54 22.66 -6.03
C MET A 279 -0.70 23.69 -6.82
N GLU A 280 -0.22 24.74 -6.16
CA GLU A 280 0.67 25.73 -6.78
C GLU A 280 1.98 25.11 -7.26
N ASN A 281 2.63 24.31 -6.43
CA ASN A 281 3.91 23.67 -6.75
C ASN A 281 3.77 22.70 -7.92
N PHE A 282 2.70 21.90 -7.91
CA PHE A 282 2.39 20.99 -9.01
C PHE A 282 1.99 21.74 -10.30
N GLY A 283 1.24 22.83 -10.15
CA GLY A 283 0.86 23.71 -11.26
C GLY A 283 2.08 24.37 -11.90
N ARG A 284 3.02 24.88 -11.10
CA ARG A 284 4.27 25.50 -11.58
C ARG A 284 5.14 24.51 -12.35
N SER A 285 5.36 23.31 -11.82
CA SER A 285 6.17 22.29 -12.51
C SER A 285 5.54 21.86 -13.84
N MET A 286 4.22 21.61 -13.86
CA MET A 286 3.47 21.28 -15.07
C MET A 286 3.49 22.39 -16.13
N LEU A 287 3.37 23.65 -15.71
CA LEU A 287 3.46 24.81 -16.61
C LEU A 287 4.88 24.97 -17.17
N GLN A 288 5.91 24.78 -16.34
CA GLN A 288 7.31 24.80 -16.75
C GLN A 288 7.59 23.69 -17.77
N ASP A 289 7.21 22.44 -17.50
CA ASP A 289 7.37 21.31 -18.40
C ASP A 289 6.69 21.54 -19.76
N ARG A 290 5.49 22.12 -19.76
CA ARG A 290 4.81 22.45 -21.02
C ARG A 290 5.57 23.53 -21.80
N SER A 291 6.13 24.52 -21.11
CA SER A 291 6.90 25.60 -21.73
C SER A 291 8.24 25.10 -22.28
N THR A 292 8.92 24.19 -21.57
CA THR A 292 10.19 23.59 -22.01
C THR A 292 9.94 22.68 -23.21
N VAL A 293 8.90 21.83 -23.19
CA VAL A 293 8.51 21.02 -24.36
C VAL A 293 8.19 21.88 -25.58
N ARG A 294 7.51 23.02 -25.40
CA ARG A 294 7.25 23.96 -26.50
C ARG A 294 8.53 24.58 -27.05
N LYS A 295 9.45 25.00 -26.18
CA LYS A 295 10.75 25.57 -26.58
C LYS A 295 11.61 24.53 -27.28
N LEU A 296 11.65 23.30 -26.77
CA LEU A 296 12.36 22.18 -27.39
C LEU A 296 11.78 21.84 -28.76
N ARG A 297 10.46 21.78 -28.91
CA ARG A 297 9.82 21.60 -30.23
C ARG A 297 10.16 22.74 -31.18
N ALA A 298 10.12 23.99 -30.73
CA ALA A 298 10.46 25.15 -31.56
C ALA A 298 11.94 25.14 -31.99
N ALA A 299 12.86 24.78 -31.09
CA ALA A 299 14.27 24.63 -31.43
C ALA A 299 14.51 23.44 -32.36
N LEU A 300 13.81 22.31 -32.14
CA LEU A 300 13.90 21.13 -33.00
C LEU A 300 13.33 21.43 -34.39
N ASP A 301 12.25 22.20 -34.50
CA ASP A 301 11.67 22.66 -35.78
C ASP A 301 12.58 23.67 -36.50
N GLN A 302 13.40 24.45 -35.77
CA GLN A 302 14.41 25.35 -36.35
C GLN A 302 15.64 24.58 -36.88
N HIS A 303 16.00 23.46 -36.24
CA HIS A 303 17.17 22.65 -36.59
C HIS A 303 16.85 21.41 -37.43
N ALA A 304 15.57 21.03 -37.55
CA ALA A 304 15.14 20.02 -38.49
C ALA A 304 15.19 20.60 -39.91
N VAL A 305 15.95 19.95 -40.79
CA VAL A 305 15.90 20.19 -42.24
C VAL A 305 14.43 20.15 -42.67
N PRO A 306 13.94 21.10 -43.49
CA PRO A 306 12.55 21.12 -43.89
C PRO A 306 12.24 19.78 -44.56
N SER A 307 11.52 18.91 -43.85
CA SER A 307 10.91 17.75 -44.46
C SER A 307 10.16 18.26 -45.70
N PRO A 308 10.28 17.58 -46.86
CA PRO A 308 9.60 18.03 -48.06
C PRO A 308 8.16 18.19 -47.66
N LYS A 309 7.66 19.43 -47.74
CA LYS A 309 6.31 19.78 -47.33
C LYS A 309 5.41 18.76 -48.02
N SER A 310 4.96 17.72 -47.29
CA SER A 310 3.81 16.95 -47.68
C SER A 310 2.77 18.04 -47.84
N GLY A 311 2.42 18.31 -49.10
CA GLY A 311 1.81 19.57 -49.50
C GLY A 311 0.75 19.96 -48.49
N LYS A 312 0.71 21.25 -48.14
CA LYS A 312 -0.40 21.85 -47.41
C LYS A 312 -1.70 21.38 -48.04
N THR A 313 -2.17 20.24 -47.56
CA THR A 313 -3.52 19.74 -47.68
C THR A 313 -4.09 19.96 -46.28
N ALA A 314 -3.89 21.17 -45.76
CA ALA A 314 -5.05 21.86 -45.26
C ALA A 314 -6.04 21.78 -46.42
N MET A 315 -6.95 20.79 -46.37
CA MET A 315 -8.07 20.69 -47.30
C MET A 315 -8.68 22.08 -47.33
N SER A 316 -8.31 22.86 -48.35
CA SER A 316 -9.09 23.99 -48.75
C SER A 316 -10.40 23.35 -49.15
N THR A 317 -11.39 23.49 -48.28
CA THR A 317 -12.75 23.09 -48.57
C THR A 317 -13.08 23.67 -49.94
N PRO A 318 -13.39 22.84 -50.96
CA PRO A 318 -13.60 23.32 -52.31
C PRO A 318 -14.74 24.35 -52.25
N ARG A 319 -14.44 25.59 -52.64
CA ARG A 319 -15.41 26.68 -52.70
C ARG A 319 -16.05 26.69 -54.08
N ILE A 320 -17.36 26.87 -54.13
CA ILE A 320 -18.09 27.08 -55.39
C ILE A 320 -18.10 28.60 -55.62
N MET A 321 -17.91 29.04 -56.86
CA MET A 321 -18.04 30.45 -57.25
C MET A 321 -19.22 30.64 -58.23
N PRO A 322 -19.76 31.87 -58.36
CA PRO A 322 -20.74 32.21 -59.41
C PRO A 322 -20.18 31.86 -60.80
N GLY A 323 -20.96 31.18 -61.64
CA GLY A 323 -20.53 30.71 -62.98
C GLY A 323 -19.83 29.33 -63.05
N ASP A 324 -19.70 28.58 -61.96
CA ASP A 324 -19.02 27.27 -61.98
C ASP A 324 -19.79 26.14 -62.71
N SER A 325 -19.05 25.31 -63.44
CA SER A 325 -19.58 24.15 -64.18
C SER A 325 -20.09 23.03 -63.26
N GLU A 326 -21.05 22.25 -63.76
CA GLU A 326 -21.65 21.12 -63.03
C GLU A 326 -20.62 20.11 -62.50
N ARG A 327 -19.52 19.91 -63.24
CA ARG A 327 -18.39 19.05 -62.82
C ARG A 327 -17.70 19.52 -61.53
N LYS A 328 -17.63 20.83 -61.28
CA LYS A 328 -17.07 21.37 -60.02
C LYS A 328 -18.04 21.19 -58.87
N PHE A 329 -19.34 21.34 -59.12
CA PHE A 329 -20.39 21.03 -58.15
C PHE A 329 -20.38 19.55 -57.74
N GLU A 330 -20.21 18.62 -58.68
CA GLU A 330 -20.05 17.20 -58.34
C GLU A 330 -18.81 16.92 -57.49
N LYS A 331 -17.68 17.55 -57.80
CA LYS A 331 -16.45 17.43 -56.99
C LYS A 331 -16.68 17.94 -55.56
N PHE A 332 -17.44 19.04 -55.41
CA PHE A 332 -17.85 19.56 -54.12
C PHE A 332 -18.74 18.56 -53.35
N ILE A 333 -19.75 17.97 -53.97
CA ILE A 333 -20.58 16.93 -53.33
C ILE A 333 -19.76 15.69 -52.94
N ARG A 334 -18.83 15.25 -53.80
CA ARG A 334 -17.90 14.14 -53.47
C ARG A 334 -17.03 14.49 -52.26
N SER A 335 -16.61 15.74 -52.12
CA SER A 335 -15.83 16.19 -50.95
C SER A 335 -16.65 16.13 -49.65
N ILE A 336 -17.94 16.54 -49.69
CA ILE A 336 -18.86 16.40 -48.56
C ILE A 336 -19.01 14.93 -48.17
N ARG A 337 -19.13 14.02 -49.16
CA ARG A 337 -19.22 12.57 -48.91
C ARG A 337 -17.95 11.99 -48.28
N LYS A 338 -16.77 12.54 -48.57
CA LYS A 338 -15.48 12.08 -48.02
C LYS A 338 -15.18 12.54 -46.59
N VAL A 339 -15.87 13.56 -46.06
CA VAL A 339 -15.65 14.02 -44.67
C VAL A 339 -15.97 12.90 -43.68
N ASN A 340 -15.01 12.50 -42.85
CA ASN A 340 -15.18 11.40 -41.89
C ASN A 340 -15.10 11.85 -40.42
N ASN A 341 -14.87 13.14 -40.17
CA ASN A 341 -14.65 13.71 -38.85
C ASN A 341 -15.75 14.75 -38.49
N LEU A 342 -16.27 14.69 -37.26
CA LEU A 342 -17.32 15.60 -36.77
C LEU A 342 -16.86 17.06 -36.74
N SER A 343 -15.61 17.32 -36.36
CA SER A 343 -15.09 18.69 -36.30
C SER A 343 -14.89 19.29 -37.69
N GLU A 344 -14.45 18.49 -38.66
CA GLU A 344 -14.35 18.89 -40.07
C GLU A 344 -15.72 19.14 -40.70
N ALA A 345 -16.72 18.28 -40.42
CA ALA A 345 -18.08 18.46 -40.90
C ALA A 345 -18.71 19.76 -40.38
N ARG A 346 -18.51 20.08 -39.09
CA ARG A 346 -18.97 21.35 -38.49
C ARG A 346 -18.27 22.56 -39.09
N ARG A 347 -16.95 22.49 -39.29
CA ARG A 347 -16.17 23.58 -39.92
C ARG A 347 -16.64 23.84 -41.35
N PHE A 348 -16.83 22.78 -42.13
CA PHE A 348 -17.27 22.90 -43.53
C PHE A 348 -18.70 23.46 -43.62
N ARG A 349 -19.61 23.03 -42.74
CA ARG A 349 -20.96 23.61 -42.61
C ARG A 349 -20.90 25.12 -42.35
N SER A 350 -20.09 25.55 -41.39
CA SER A 350 -19.97 26.97 -41.03
C SER A 350 -19.42 27.82 -42.18
N GLU A 351 -18.49 27.27 -42.97
CA GLU A 351 -17.93 27.97 -44.13
C GLU A 351 -18.94 28.12 -45.27
N VAL A 352 -19.69 27.06 -45.61
CA VAL A 352 -20.76 27.10 -46.61
C VAL A 352 -21.92 27.98 -46.17
N ALA A 353 -22.29 27.95 -44.88
CA ALA A 353 -23.33 28.81 -44.34
C ALA A 353 -22.93 30.30 -44.35
N SER A 354 -21.65 30.60 -44.12
CA SER A 354 -21.12 31.96 -44.22
C SER A 354 -21.11 32.46 -45.66
N GLN A 355 -20.72 31.62 -46.63
CA GLN A 355 -20.79 31.93 -48.06
C GLN A 355 -22.22 32.19 -48.50
N LEU A 356 -23.16 31.29 -48.18
CA LEU A 356 -24.57 31.47 -48.52
C LEU A 356 -25.14 32.77 -47.93
N LYS A 357 -24.79 33.12 -46.69
CA LYS A 357 -25.29 34.35 -46.05
C LYS A 357 -24.79 35.61 -46.76
N ARG A 358 -23.52 35.65 -47.16
CA ARG A 358 -22.95 36.80 -47.89
C ARG A 358 -23.54 36.91 -49.29
N ASP A 359 -23.58 35.81 -50.03
CA ASP A 359 -23.96 35.82 -51.44
C ASP A 359 -25.49 35.97 -51.60
N SER A 360 -26.28 35.63 -50.58
CA SER A 360 -27.73 35.91 -50.56
C SER A 360 -28.09 37.38 -50.38
N GLN A 361 -27.16 38.22 -49.93
CA GLN A 361 -27.37 39.66 -49.74
C GLN A 361 -27.04 40.47 -51.01
N GLU A 362 -26.36 39.88 -51.98
CA GLU A 362 -26.07 40.51 -53.27
C GLU A 362 -27.20 40.21 -54.27
N GLU A 363 -27.98 41.24 -54.66
CA GLU A 363 -29.15 41.15 -55.55
C GLU A 363 -28.82 40.63 -56.97
N THR A 364 -27.55 40.59 -57.35
CA THR A 364 -27.06 40.23 -58.69
C THR A 364 -26.59 38.77 -58.82
N SER A 365 -26.85 37.92 -57.81
CA SER A 365 -26.33 36.55 -57.77
C SER A 365 -27.17 35.53 -58.55
N ASP A 366 -26.50 34.62 -59.27
CA ASP A 366 -27.11 33.53 -60.01
C ASP A 366 -28.01 32.63 -59.12
N GLN A 367 -29.30 32.53 -59.42
CA GLN A 367 -30.24 31.69 -58.64
C GLN A 367 -29.85 30.20 -58.60
N VAL A 368 -29.21 29.70 -59.67
CA VAL A 368 -28.75 28.31 -59.78
C VAL A 368 -27.58 28.04 -58.82
N TYR A 369 -26.70 29.02 -58.63
CA TYR A 369 -25.57 28.94 -57.71
C TYR A 369 -26.04 28.90 -56.25
N LEU A 370 -26.98 29.77 -55.88
CA LEU A 370 -27.57 29.79 -54.53
C LEU A 370 -28.26 28.45 -54.19
N ARG A 371 -29.03 27.87 -55.13
CA ARG A 371 -29.66 26.55 -54.94
C ARG A 371 -28.62 25.43 -54.72
N ARG A 372 -27.47 25.49 -55.41
CA ARG A 372 -26.38 24.52 -55.25
C ARG A 372 -25.71 24.64 -53.87
N LEU A 373 -25.49 25.85 -53.38
CA LEU A 373 -24.95 26.09 -52.03
C LEU A 373 -25.92 25.64 -50.93
N GLU A 374 -27.21 25.92 -51.09
CA GLU A 374 -28.25 25.45 -50.18
C GLU A 374 -28.30 23.92 -50.09
N MET A 375 -28.19 23.24 -51.24
CA MET A 375 -28.12 21.78 -51.29
C MET A 375 -26.87 21.24 -50.55
N GLY A 376 -25.71 21.88 -50.74
CA GLY A 376 -24.49 21.56 -50.02
C GLY A 376 -24.62 21.69 -48.50
N LYS A 377 -25.24 22.77 -48.04
CA LYS A 377 -25.53 23.00 -46.62
C LYS A 377 -26.45 21.92 -46.05
N ARG A 378 -27.54 21.57 -46.73
CA ARG A 378 -28.48 20.52 -46.28
C ARG A 378 -27.79 19.16 -46.12
N LEU A 379 -26.91 18.79 -47.05
CA LEU A 379 -26.15 17.54 -46.96
C LEU A 379 -25.14 17.54 -45.81
N LEU A 380 -24.48 18.67 -45.55
CA LEU A 380 -23.60 18.82 -44.38
C LEU A 380 -24.37 18.77 -43.06
N ASP A 381 -25.58 19.32 -43.03
CA ASP A 381 -26.46 19.29 -41.85
C ASP A 381 -26.88 17.86 -41.49
N GLN A 382 -27.31 17.08 -42.48
CA GLN A 382 -27.60 15.64 -42.32
C GLN A 382 -26.38 14.87 -41.83
N LYS A 383 -25.18 15.20 -42.33
CA LYS A 383 -23.95 14.51 -41.98
C LYS A 383 -23.44 14.86 -40.57
N VAL A 384 -23.55 16.12 -40.16
CA VAL A 384 -23.28 16.55 -38.77
C VAL A 384 -24.26 15.88 -37.81
N HIS A 385 -25.53 15.73 -38.20
CA HIS A 385 -26.52 15.00 -37.41
C HIS A 385 -26.17 13.51 -37.29
N HIS A 386 -25.75 12.86 -38.39
CA HIS A 386 -25.29 11.47 -38.38
C HIS A 386 -24.06 11.26 -37.47
N PHE A 387 -23.05 12.15 -37.54
CA PHE A 387 -21.90 12.06 -36.62
C PHE A 387 -22.26 12.39 -35.16
N SER A 388 -23.29 13.20 -34.92
CA SER A 388 -23.73 13.55 -33.57
C SER A 388 -24.61 12.47 -32.92
N THR A 389 -25.21 11.57 -33.70
CA THR A 389 -26.10 10.49 -33.24
C THR A 389 -25.39 9.15 -32.99
N GLY A 390 -24.05 9.12 -33.05
CA GLY A 390 -23.25 8.02 -32.49
C GLY A 390 -22.82 6.91 -33.46
N GLY A 391 -22.82 7.17 -34.78
CA GLY A 391 -22.22 6.24 -35.75
C GLY A 391 -20.72 6.48 -35.95
N GLY A 392 -19.87 5.99 -35.04
CA GLY A 392 -18.41 6.12 -35.18
C GLY A 392 -17.63 5.25 -34.19
N ILE A 393 -17.30 4.03 -34.62
CA ILE A 393 -16.45 3.05 -33.94
C ILE A 393 -15.02 3.60 -33.83
N GLY A 394 -14.46 3.56 -32.62
CA GLY A 394 -13.05 3.86 -32.38
C GLY A 394 -12.78 4.19 -30.91
N CYS A 395 -12.54 3.16 -30.10
CA CYS A 395 -12.10 3.32 -28.72
C CYS A 395 -10.71 3.99 -28.68
N PRO A 396 -10.54 5.12 -27.97
CA PRO A 396 -9.23 5.76 -27.88
C PRO A 396 -8.34 5.08 -26.83
N PRO A 397 -7.00 5.07 -27.02
CA PRO A 397 -6.08 4.43 -26.10
C PRO A 397 -6.06 5.11 -24.72
N LEU A 398 -5.76 4.32 -23.69
CA LEU A 398 -5.82 4.61 -22.24
C LEU A 398 -5.29 5.99 -21.78
N ARG A 399 -4.30 6.56 -22.48
CA ARG A 399 -3.80 7.93 -22.22
C ARG A 399 -4.83 9.01 -22.50
N GLN A 400 -5.67 8.85 -23.53
CA GLN A 400 -6.75 9.79 -23.83
C GLN A 400 -7.91 9.66 -22.85
N LEU A 401 -8.16 8.47 -22.29
CA LEU A 401 -9.13 8.27 -21.22
C LEU A 401 -8.72 9.01 -19.95
N LEU A 402 -7.46 8.89 -19.51
CA LEU A 402 -6.91 9.63 -18.37
C LEU A 402 -6.90 11.15 -18.58
N LEU A 403 -6.47 11.61 -19.76
CA LEU A 403 -6.53 13.04 -20.12
C LEU A 403 -7.96 13.56 -20.24
N SER A 404 -8.91 12.72 -20.66
CA SER A 404 -10.34 13.08 -20.73
C SER A 404 -10.99 13.08 -19.36
N LEU A 405 -10.59 12.20 -18.43
CA LEU A 405 -11.02 12.18 -17.04
C LEU A 405 -10.49 13.40 -16.29
N LEU A 406 -9.19 13.72 -16.44
CA LEU A 406 -8.59 14.94 -15.88
C LEU A 406 -9.21 16.20 -16.49
N ARG A 407 -9.51 16.22 -17.80
CA ARG A 407 -10.26 17.33 -18.41
C ARG A 407 -11.69 17.44 -17.93
N ARG A 408 -12.39 16.32 -17.69
CA ARG A 408 -13.77 16.33 -17.17
C ARG A 408 -13.79 16.73 -15.69
N LEU A 409 -12.78 16.37 -14.91
CA LEU A 409 -12.58 16.85 -13.54
C LEU A 409 -12.26 18.35 -13.52
N ALA A 410 -11.34 18.80 -14.37
CA ALA A 410 -10.99 20.23 -14.49
C ALA A 410 -12.16 21.09 -15.03
N LEU A 411 -12.93 20.61 -16.01
CA LEU A 411 -14.13 21.33 -16.48
C LEU A 411 -15.24 21.34 -15.42
N LYS A 412 -15.39 20.28 -14.62
CA LYS A 412 -16.30 20.27 -13.48
C LYS A 412 -15.81 21.14 -12.32
N MET A 413 -14.52 21.46 -12.23
CA MET A 413 -14.03 22.44 -11.25
C MET A 413 -14.11 23.89 -11.77
N HIS A 414 -14.14 24.11 -13.09
CA HIS A 414 -14.26 25.46 -13.67
C HIS A 414 -15.69 25.92 -13.95
N LEU A 415 -16.68 25.03 -13.82
CA LEU A 415 -18.12 25.33 -13.94
C LEU A 415 -18.84 25.37 -12.57
N TRP A 416 -18.10 25.40 -11.48
CA TRP A 416 -18.62 25.49 -10.11
C TRP A 416 -17.93 26.61 -9.35
#